data_AF-A0A951VKZ4-F1
#
_entry.id   AF-A0A951VKZ4-F1
#
_cell.length_a   1.000
_cell.length_b   1.000
_cell.length_c   1.000
_cell.angle_alpha   90.00
_cell.angle_beta   90.00
_cell.angle_gamma   90.00
#
_symmetry.space_group_name_H-M   'P 1'
#
loop_
_entity.id
_entity.type
_entity.pdbx_description
1 polymer ?
#
loop_
_entity_poly.entity_id
_entity_poly.type
_entity_poly.pdbx_seq_one_letter_code
_entity_poly.pdbx_strand_id
1 'polypeptide(L)' 'KGKQIDYVLGKWNEEEQTKLPELIKHSVDAIEAFTQIGLERTMNLYNIK' A
#
# COMPACT_ATOMS: atom_id res chain seq x y z
N LYS A 1 9.13 -24.30 -0.67
CA LYS A 1 9.40 -23.23 -1.66
C LYS A 1 8.43 -23.44 -2.83
N GLY A 2 7.47 -22.53 -3.07
CA GLY A 2 6.49 -22.71 -4.16
C GLY A 2 5.23 -21.84 -4.09
N LYS A 3 4.80 -21.40 -2.91
CA LYS A 3 3.51 -20.69 -2.74
C LYS A 3 3.54 -19.19 -3.09
N GLN A 4 4.71 -18.65 -3.47
CA GLN A 4 4.88 -17.21 -3.70
C GLN A 4 4.22 -16.78 -5.03
N ILE A 5 4.23 -17.67 -6.03
CA ILE A 5 3.56 -17.43 -7.32
C ILE A 5 2.04 -17.42 -7.09
N ASP A 6 1.52 -18.43 -6.40
CA ASP A 6 0.08 -18.54 -6.09
C ASP A 6 -0.41 -17.39 -5.21
N TYR A 7 0.43 -16.87 -4.32
CA TYR A 7 0.09 -15.72 -3.48
C TYR A 7 0.03 -14.42 -4.28
N VAL A 8 0.99 -14.19 -5.19
CA VAL A 8 1.06 -12.94 -5.97
C VAL A 8 0.02 -12.91 -7.10
N LEU A 9 -0.25 -14.06 -7.73
CA LEU A 9 -1.18 -14.17 -8.86
C LEU A 9 -2.58 -14.67 -8.43
N GLY A 10 -2.74 -15.02 -7.16
CA GLY A 10 -4.01 -15.44 -6.59
C GLY A 10 -4.98 -14.28 -6.41
N LYS A 11 -6.26 -14.59 -6.19
CA LYS A 11 -7.25 -13.59 -5.82
C LYS A 11 -7.17 -13.32 -4.32
N TRP A 12 -7.36 -12.06 -3.95
CA TRP A 12 -7.58 -11.68 -2.56
C TRP A 12 -8.84 -12.34 -2.01
N ASN A 13 -8.77 -12.77 -0.75
CA ASN A 13 -9.94 -13.22 -0.01
C ASN A 13 -10.82 -12.01 0.41
N GLU A 14 -12.01 -12.25 0.96
CA GLU A 14 -12.96 -11.19 1.31
C GLU A 14 -12.40 -10.19 2.35
N GLU A 15 -11.64 -10.66 3.34
CA GLU A 15 -11.02 -9.80 4.35
C GLU A 15 -9.90 -8.93 3.76
N GLU A 16 -9.15 -9.46 2.80
CA GLU A 16 -8.12 -8.68 2.09
C GLU A 16 -8.77 -7.67 1.15
N GLN A 17 -9.82 -8.06 0.41
CA GLN A 17 -10.52 -7.17 -0.51
C GLN A 17 -11.16 -5.98 0.20
N THR A 18 -11.71 -6.17 1.39
CA THR A 18 -12.28 -5.06 2.18
C THR A 18 -11.23 -4.05 2.65
N LYS A 19 -9.96 -4.47 2.82
CA LYS A 19 -8.84 -3.59 3.19
C LYS A 19 -8.20 -2.88 2.00
N LEU A 20 -8.32 -3.43 0.79
CA LEU A 20 -7.69 -2.85 -0.42
C LEU A 20 -8.04 -1.38 -0.67
N PRO A 21 -9.31 -0.93 -0.58
CA PRO A 21 -9.65 0.47 -0.84
C PRO A 21 -8.93 1.45 0.08
N GLU A 22 -8.79 1.12 1.36
CA GLU A 22 -8.08 1.96 2.33
C GLU A 22 -6.58 2.01 2.04
N LEU A 23 -5.97 0.86 1.73
CA LEU A 23 -4.54 0.77 1.36
C LEU A 23 -4.23 1.54 0.07
N ILE A 24 -5.12 1.45 -0.93
CA ILE A 24 -4.99 2.20 -2.18
C ILE A 24 -5.06 3.70 -1.89
N LYS A 25 -6.04 4.13 -1.08
CA LYS A 25 -6.17 5.54 -0.70
C LYS A 25 -4.92 6.05 0.02
N HIS A 26 -4.43 5.32 1.03
CA HIS A 26 -3.19 5.66 1.75
C HIS A 26 -2.00 5.79 0.79
N SER A 27 -1.90 4.90 -0.20
CA SER A 27 -0.85 4.93 -1.22
C SER A 27 -0.97 6.16 -2.14
N VAL A 28 -2.18 6.53 -2.55
CA VAL A 28 -2.44 7.74 -3.35
C VAL A 28 -2.06 8.99 -2.56
N ASP A 29 -2.52 9.10 -1.31
CA ASP A 29 -2.22 10.24 -0.44
C ASP A 29 -0.69 10.38 -0.22
N ALA A 30 0.03 9.25 -0.08
CA ALA A 30 1.48 9.24 0.02
C ALA A 30 2.17 9.75 -1.27
N ILE A 31 1.68 9.35 -2.45
CA ILE A 31 2.20 9.82 -3.74
C ILE A 31 1.98 11.32 -3.89
N GLU A 32 0.80 11.81 -3.55
CA GLU A 32 0.49 13.25 -3.58
C GLU A 32 1.41 14.02 -2.62
N ALA A 33 1.52 13.57 -1.37
CA ALA A 33 2.40 14.17 -0.38
C ALA A 33 3.86 14.19 -0.86
N PHE A 34 4.36 13.11 -1.46
CA PHE A 34 5.72 13.07 -2.03
C PHE A 34 5.98 14.23 -2.99
N THR A 35 5.01 14.55 -3.85
CA THR A 35 5.13 15.67 -4.80
C THR A 35 5.03 17.05 -4.14
N GLN A 36 4.35 17.16 -3.00
CA GLN A 36 4.08 18.44 -2.31
C GLN A 36 5.12 18.80 -1.24
N ILE A 37 5.54 17.83 -0.43
CA ILE A 37 6.36 18.05 0.77
C ILE A 37 7.71 17.31 0.74
N GLY A 38 7.98 16.58 -0.35
CA GLY A 38 9.25 15.89 -0.60
C GLY A 38 9.41 14.56 0.14
N LEU A 39 10.42 13.79 -0.28
CA LEU A 39 10.64 12.39 0.14
C LEU A 39 10.69 12.20 1.65
N GLU A 40 11.55 12.94 2.33
CA GLU A 40 11.83 12.74 3.76
C GLU A 40 10.56 12.88 4.62
N ARG A 41 9.80 13.95 4.39
CA ARG A 41 8.58 14.22 5.15
C ARG A 41 7.49 13.20 4.85
N THR A 42 7.29 12.85 3.57
CA THR A 42 6.33 11.81 3.18
C THR A 42 6.66 10.46 3.81
N MET A 43 7.92 10.05 3.78
CA MET A 43 8.34 8.77 4.38
C MET A 43 8.07 8.75 5.88
N ASN A 44 8.32 9.85 6.60
CA ASN A 44 8.04 9.95 8.03
C ASN A 44 6.54 9.92 8.37
N LEU A 45 5.68 10.42 7.47
CA LEU A 45 4.23 10.47 7.69
C LEU A 45 3.51 9.19 7.28
N TYR A 46 3.97 8.50 6.21
CA TYR A 46 3.23 7.40 5.59
C TYR A 46 3.84 6.01 5.83
N ASN A 47 5.11 5.91 6.26
CA ASN A 47 5.77 4.64 6.62
C ASN A 47 5.89 4.47 8.13
N ILE A 48 4.76 4.59 8.81
CA ILE A 48 4.67 4.39 10.26
C ILE A 48 4.68 2.89 10.55
N LYS A 49 5.47 2.46 11.53
CA LYS A 49 5.69 1.06 11.88
C LYS A 49 4.81 0.63 13.04
#